data_AF-A0AAD5D4P1-F1
#
_entry.id   AF-A0AAD5D4P1-F1
#
_cell.length_a   1.000
_cell.length_b   1.000
_cell.length_c   1.000
_cell.angle_alpha   90.00
_cell.angle_beta   90.00
_cell.angle_gamma   90.00
#
_symmetry.space_group_name_H-M   'P 1'
#
loop_
_entity.id
_entity.type
_entity.pdbx_description
1 polymer ?
#
loop_
_entity_poly.entity_id
_entity_poly.type
_entity_poly.pdbx_seq_one_letter_code
_entity_poly.pdbx_strand_id
1 'polypeptide(L)'
;MQFQLMANNQAVWFDTTSLGPSARELGPPGNCPLSPEMNNKPDCYAHAIAYDIETGQSRTIYMDGEPWCSSGHLWPNGDLVATGGTRGGYKSVRMLSLNDPKANFVEKKNVLADNRWHYISFLVEK
;
A
#
# COMPACT_ATOMS: atom_id res chain seq x y z
N MET A 1 -3.81 7.46 4.25
CA MET A 1 -3.52 6.59 5.40
C MET A 1 -4.52 5.46 5.55
N GLN A 2 -4.03 4.24 5.70
CA GLN A 2 -4.81 3.08 6.14
C GLN A 2 -3.94 2.19 7.05
N PHE A 3 -4.58 1.51 8.00
CA PHE A 3 -3.98 0.51 8.89
C PHE A 3 -4.85 -0.76 8.89
N GLN A 4 -4.23 -1.94 8.74
CA GLN A 4 -4.93 -3.22 8.69
C GLN A 4 -4.13 -4.30 9.42
N LEU A 5 -4.75 -5.00 10.37
CA LEU A 5 -4.21 -6.24 10.92
C LEU A 5 -4.50 -7.40 9.96
N MET A 6 -3.47 -8.14 9.55
CA MET A 6 -3.57 -9.33 8.71
C MET A 6 -3.66 -10.60 9.55
N ALA A 7 -4.10 -11.70 8.93
CA ALA A 7 -4.29 -12.99 9.61
C ALA A 7 -2.98 -13.67 10.07
N ASN A 8 -1.82 -13.19 9.59
CA ASN A 8 -0.49 -13.65 10.00
C ASN A 8 0.13 -12.76 11.10
N ASN A 9 -0.70 -12.03 11.85
CA ASN A 9 -0.28 -11.12 12.93
C ASN A 9 0.63 -9.96 12.47
N GLN A 10 0.65 -9.66 11.17
CA GLN A 10 1.29 -8.46 10.65
C GLN A 10 0.28 -7.32 10.56
N ALA A 11 0.58 -6.22 11.23
CA ALA A 11 -0.10 -4.95 11.06
C ALA A 11 0.53 -4.19 9.88
N VAL A 12 -0.25 -3.99 8.82
CA VAL A 12 0.16 -3.25 7.63
C VAL A 12 -0.33 -1.81 7.74
N TRP A 13 0.59 -0.87 7.63
CA TRP A 13 0.30 0.55 7.57
C TRP A 13 0.88 1.10 6.27
N PHE A 14 0.06 1.81 5.50
CA PHE A 14 0.52 2.61 4.38
C PHE A 14 -0.09 4.00 4.35
N ASP A 15 0.65 4.92 3.76
CA ASP A 15 0.28 6.31 3.65
C ASP A 15 0.71 6.93 2.32
N THR A 16 0.46 8.23 2.19
CA THR A 16 0.76 9.03 1.02
C THR A 16 2.19 8.91 0.51
N THR A 17 2.34 8.81 -0.82
CA THR A 17 3.64 8.80 -1.51
C THR A 17 4.07 10.21 -1.95
N SER A 18 3.24 11.21 -1.71
CA SER A 18 3.40 12.57 -2.26
C SER A 18 3.72 13.67 -1.25
N LEU A 19 3.78 13.35 0.05
CA LEU A 19 4.13 14.32 1.11
C LEU A 19 5.62 14.33 1.47
N GLY A 20 6.46 13.61 0.71
CA GLY A 20 7.90 13.60 0.87
C GLY A 20 8.42 12.50 1.79
N PRO A 21 9.63 12.67 2.35
CA PRO A 21 10.32 11.64 3.12
C PRO A 21 9.56 11.16 4.35
N SER A 22 9.48 9.84 4.53
CA SER A 22 9.09 9.24 5.81
C SER A 22 10.31 9.05 6.72
N ALA A 23 10.09 8.65 7.97
CA ALA A 23 11.17 8.35 8.92
C ALA A 23 11.93 7.04 8.61
N ARG A 24 11.52 6.30 7.57
CA ARG A 24 12.11 5.02 7.17
C ARG A 24 12.51 5.05 5.71
N GLU A 25 13.76 4.69 5.44
CA GLU A 25 14.23 4.46 4.07
C GLU A 25 13.63 3.16 3.53
N LEU A 26 13.25 3.16 2.26
CA LEU A 26 12.76 1.99 1.55
C LEU A 26 13.90 0.98 1.41
N GLY A 27 13.69 -0.21 1.96
CA GLY A 27 14.66 -1.29 1.88
C GLY A 27 14.59 -2.07 0.56
N PRO A 28 15.72 -2.69 0.13
CA PRO A 28 17.08 -2.54 0.65
C PRO A 28 17.71 -1.17 0.26
N PRO A 29 18.75 -0.68 0.97
CA PRO A 29 19.36 0.62 0.71
C PRO A 29 19.78 0.81 -0.75
N GLY A 30 19.52 2.00 -1.29
CA GLY A 30 19.79 2.33 -2.70
C GLY A 30 18.69 1.88 -3.68
N ASN A 31 17.65 1.17 -3.22
CA ASN A 31 16.49 0.85 -4.03
C ASN A 31 15.51 2.03 -4.05
N CYS A 32 15.75 3.00 -4.92
CA CYS A 32 14.93 4.21 -5.04
C CYS A 32 14.18 4.24 -6.38
N PRO A 33 12.97 3.65 -6.44
CA PRO A 33 12.15 3.69 -7.65
C PRO A 33 11.79 5.13 -8.02
N LEU A 34 11.59 5.37 -9.32
CA LEU A 34 11.11 6.66 -9.79
C LEU A 34 9.63 6.80 -9.42
N SER A 35 9.31 7.85 -8.67
CA SER A 35 7.95 8.11 -8.23
C SER A 35 7.27 9.15 -9.14
N PRO A 36 6.13 8.82 -9.78
CA PRO A 36 5.31 9.81 -10.50
C PRO A 36 4.89 10.98 -9.60
N GLU A 37 4.66 10.72 -8.32
CA GLU A 37 4.28 11.73 -7.33
C GLU A 37 5.42 12.70 -6.98
N MET A 38 6.67 12.30 -7.25
CA MET A 38 7.87 13.09 -7.06
C MET A 38 8.42 13.67 -8.37
N ASN A 39 7.56 13.89 -9.38
CA ASN A 39 7.96 14.34 -10.73
C ASN A 39 9.00 13.43 -11.39
N ASN A 40 8.83 12.11 -11.26
CA ASN A 40 9.75 11.08 -11.75
C ASN A 40 11.17 11.21 -11.18
N LYS A 41 11.32 11.77 -9.98
CA LYS A 41 12.57 11.70 -9.21
C LYS A 41 12.59 10.41 -8.38
N PRO A 42 13.79 9.90 -8.05
CA PRO A 42 13.92 8.75 -7.15
C PRO A 42 13.28 9.05 -5.79
N ASP A 43 12.48 8.11 -5.30
CA ASP A 43 11.95 8.12 -3.94
C ASP A 43 12.55 6.95 -3.15
N CYS A 44 13.33 7.28 -2.14
CA CYS A 44 14.06 6.32 -1.32
C CYS A 44 13.35 6.05 0.02
N TYR A 45 12.11 6.51 0.21
CA TYR A 45 11.41 6.43 1.49
C TYR A 45 10.27 5.42 1.46
N ALA A 46 10.03 4.78 2.59
CA ALA A 46 8.97 3.81 2.74
C ALA A 46 7.64 4.52 2.99
N HIS A 47 6.65 4.23 2.14
CA HIS A 47 5.26 4.69 2.29
C HIS A 47 4.34 3.59 2.77
N ALA A 48 4.87 2.39 2.96
CA ALA A 48 4.18 1.27 3.57
C ALA A 48 5.15 0.45 4.42
N ILE A 49 4.65 -0.11 5.52
CA ILE A 49 5.37 -1.02 6.40
C ILE A 49 4.46 -2.19 6.81
N ALA A 50 5.06 -3.35 7.03
CA ALA A 50 4.47 -4.42 7.81
C ALA A 50 5.19 -4.49 9.16
N TYR A 51 4.42 -4.43 10.24
CA TYR A 51 4.87 -4.57 11.61
C TYR A 51 4.36 -5.90 12.17
N ASP A 52 5.27 -6.75 12.61
CA ASP A 52 4.95 -8.00 13.29
C ASP A 52 4.68 -7.70 14.77
N ILE A 53 3.44 -7.93 15.21
CA ILE A 53 3.02 -7.60 16.58
C ILE A 53 3.59 -8.55 17.63
N GLU A 54 4.06 -9.74 17.24
CA GLU A 54 4.62 -10.73 18.15
C GLU A 54 6.10 -10.45 18.42
N THR A 55 6.84 -10.12 17.36
CA THR A 55 8.31 -9.92 17.44
C THR A 55 8.71 -8.45 17.60
N GLY A 56 7.80 -7.53 17.31
CA GLY A 56 8.07 -6.09 17.26
C GLY A 56 8.94 -5.65 16.08
N GLN A 57 9.26 -6.55 15.15
CA GLN A 57 10.04 -6.24 13.96
C GLN A 57 9.16 -5.58 12.90
N SER A 58 9.78 -4.73 12.07
CA SER A 58 9.10 -4.14 10.92
C SER A 58 9.91 -4.27 9.65
N ARG A 59 9.22 -4.35 8.52
CA ARG A 59 9.81 -4.28 7.19
C ARG A 59 9.10 -3.23 6.35
N THR A 60 9.82 -2.65 5.41
CA THR A 60 9.23 -1.76 4.41
C THR A 60 8.50 -2.56 3.34
N ILE A 61 7.47 -1.96 2.77
CA ILE A 61 6.71 -2.47 1.63
C ILE A 61 6.80 -1.42 0.52
N TYR A 62 7.17 -1.85 -0.69
CA TYR A 62 7.07 -0.99 -1.86
C TYR A 62 5.61 -0.82 -2.30
N MET A 63 5.30 0.39 -2.77
CA MET A 63 4.00 0.81 -3.26
C MET A 63 4.19 1.84 -4.38
N ASP A 64 3.43 1.71 -5.46
CA ASP A 64 3.69 2.44 -6.72
C ASP A 64 2.74 3.62 -6.96
N GLY A 65 1.54 3.63 -6.37
CA GLY A 65 0.55 4.67 -6.60
C GLY A 65 -0.03 5.20 -5.30
N GLU A 66 -0.29 6.49 -5.33
CA GLU A 66 -0.71 7.30 -4.18
C GLU A 66 -2.00 6.80 -3.49
N PRO A 67 -1.92 6.18 -2.30
CA PRO A 67 -3.05 5.58 -1.61
C PRO A 67 -3.83 6.54 -0.72
N TRP A 68 -3.50 7.83 -0.68
CA TRP A 68 -4.18 8.77 0.18
C TRP A 68 -5.70 8.71 0.00
N CYS A 69 -6.43 8.52 1.10
CA CYS A 69 -7.88 8.37 1.14
C CYS A 69 -8.47 7.28 0.21
N SER A 70 -7.69 6.24 -0.03
CA SER A 70 -8.15 4.94 -0.52
C SER A 70 -9.04 4.23 0.50
N SER A 71 -9.66 3.13 0.07
CA SER A 71 -10.37 2.19 0.94
C SER A 71 -9.79 0.80 0.76
N GLY A 72 -9.65 0.03 1.83
CA GLY A 72 -9.20 -1.35 1.74
C GLY A 72 -9.76 -2.27 2.81
N HIS A 73 -9.66 -3.56 2.55
CA HIS A 73 -10.20 -4.66 3.35
C HIS A 73 -9.41 -5.94 3.10
N LEU A 74 -9.65 -6.97 3.91
CA LEU A 74 -9.13 -8.31 3.66
C LEU A 74 -10.04 -9.06 2.70
N TRP A 75 -9.45 -9.70 1.70
CA TRP A 75 -10.11 -10.67 0.84
C TRP A 75 -10.31 -12.00 1.60
N PRO A 76 -11.20 -12.93 1.18
CA PRO A 76 -11.42 -14.20 1.88
C PRO A 76 -10.17 -15.07 2.07
N ASN A 77 -9.19 -14.95 1.16
CA ASN A 77 -7.90 -15.65 1.28
C ASN A 77 -6.93 -14.94 2.25
N GLY A 78 -7.36 -13.84 2.87
CA GLY A 78 -6.59 -13.03 3.81
C GLY A 78 -5.67 -11.98 3.18
N ASP A 79 -5.62 -11.88 1.85
CA ASP A 79 -4.87 -10.83 1.18
C ASP A 79 -5.46 -9.45 1.48
N LEU A 80 -4.61 -8.46 1.66
CA LEU A 80 -5.05 -7.07 1.83
C LEU A 80 -5.27 -6.46 0.46
N VAL A 81 -6.48 -5.98 0.21
CA VAL A 81 -6.87 -5.27 -1.00
C VAL A 81 -7.18 -3.82 -0.66
N ALA A 82 -6.53 -2.88 -1.35
CA ALA A 82 -6.80 -1.46 -1.25
C ALA A 82 -7.15 -0.90 -2.64
N THR A 83 -8.09 0.02 -2.70
CA THR A 83 -8.66 0.53 -3.94
C THR A 83 -8.71 2.05 -3.91
N GLY A 84 -8.59 2.68 -5.08
CA GLY A 84 -8.66 4.13 -5.23
C GLY A 84 -7.50 4.85 -4.54
N GLY A 85 -7.68 6.13 -4.28
CA GLY A 85 -6.63 6.99 -3.75
C GLY A 85 -6.66 8.35 -4.44
N THR A 86 -5.51 9.00 -4.57
CA THR A 86 -5.38 10.28 -5.28
C THR A 86 -4.32 10.17 -6.38
N ARG A 87 -4.13 11.20 -7.21
CA ARG A 87 -3.03 11.26 -8.21
C ARG A 87 -2.85 9.95 -9.00
N GLY A 88 -1.70 9.27 -8.95
CA GLY A 88 -1.49 8.00 -9.67
C GLY A 88 -2.39 6.85 -9.21
N GLY A 89 -3.06 6.98 -8.07
CA GLY A 89 -3.85 5.97 -7.39
C GLY A 89 -5.38 6.07 -7.54
N TYR A 90 -5.95 7.14 -8.10
CA TYR A 90 -7.41 7.37 -8.04
C TYR A 90 -8.25 6.31 -8.78
N LYS A 91 -7.65 5.51 -9.68
CA LYS A 91 -8.27 4.36 -10.37
C LYS A 91 -7.53 3.05 -10.13
N SER A 92 -6.78 2.94 -9.03
CA SER A 92 -5.93 1.80 -8.74
C SER A 92 -6.60 0.72 -7.91
N VAL A 93 -6.15 -0.52 -8.09
CA VAL A 93 -6.34 -1.64 -7.16
C VAL A 93 -4.96 -2.13 -6.75
N ARG A 94 -4.75 -2.34 -5.45
CA ARG A 94 -3.48 -2.73 -4.85
C ARG A 94 -3.72 -3.95 -3.98
N MET A 95 -2.87 -4.97 -4.13
CA MET A 95 -3.00 -6.22 -3.39
C MET A 95 -1.69 -6.54 -2.69
N LEU A 96 -1.77 -6.92 -1.42
CA LEU A 96 -0.66 -7.45 -0.65
C LEU A 96 -1.01 -8.88 -0.21
N SER A 97 -0.18 -9.82 -0.65
CA SER A 97 -0.36 -11.24 -0.39
C SER A 97 -0.14 -11.57 1.08
N LEU A 98 -1.05 -12.34 1.68
CA LEU A 98 -0.86 -12.94 3.01
C LEU A 98 0.21 -14.04 2.98
N ASN A 99 0.25 -14.80 1.89
CA ASN A 99 1.03 -16.05 1.79
C ASN A 99 2.53 -15.82 1.55
N ASP A 100 2.93 -14.59 1.23
CA ASP A 100 4.34 -14.23 1.06
C ASP A 100 4.74 -13.18 2.10
N PRO A 101 5.50 -13.58 3.15
CA PRO A 101 5.96 -12.67 4.20
C PRO A 101 6.82 -11.51 3.70
N LYS A 102 7.39 -11.59 2.49
CA LYS A 102 8.23 -10.56 1.87
C LYS A 102 7.53 -9.84 0.71
N ALA A 103 6.23 -10.06 0.51
CA ALA A 103 5.47 -9.45 -0.57
C ALA A 103 5.50 -7.92 -0.50
N ASN A 104 5.50 -7.30 -1.68
CA ASN A 104 5.17 -5.89 -1.86
C ASN A 104 3.73 -5.74 -2.38
N PHE A 105 3.22 -4.52 -2.40
CA PHE A 105 1.97 -4.27 -3.10
C PHE A 105 2.13 -4.53 -4.60
N VAL A 106 1.22 -5.31 -5.15
CA VAL A 106 1.02 -5.41 -6.59
C VAL A 106 -0.09 -4.44 -6.96
N GLU A 107 0.27 -3.37 -7.66
CA GLU A 107 -0.66 -2.31 -8.05
C GLU A 107 -1.04 -2.41 -9.53
N LYS A 108 -2.34 -2.35 -9.78
CA LYS A 108 -2.92 -2.20 -11.12
C LYS A 108 -3.56 -0.82 -11.21
N LYS A 109 -2.95 0.07 -12.00
CA LYS A 109 -3.43 1.42 -12.26
C LYS A 109 -4.50 1.42 -13.36
N ASN A 110 -5.44 2.37 -13.30
CA ASN A 110 -6.50 2.57 -14.31
C ASN A 110 -7.44 1.37 -14.54
N VAL A 111 -7.69 0.56 -13.52
CA VAL A 111 -8.59 -0.61 -13.61
C VAL A 111 -9.98 -0.35 -13.04
N LEU A 112 -10.12 0.66 -12.17
CA LEU A 112 -11.44 1.09 -11.70
C LEU A 112 -12.13 1.91 -12.80
N ALA A 113 -13.44 1.69 -12.97
CA ALA A 113 -14.23 2.39 -13.99
C ALA A 113 -14.21 3.92 -13.80
N ASP A 114 -14.20 4.37 -12.55
CA ASP A 114 -14.24 5.79 -12.19
C ASP A 114 -13.25 6.10 -11.07
N ASN A 115 -12.99 7.40 -10.88
CA ASN A 115 -12.16 7.92 -9.81
C ASN A 115 -12.79 7.58 -8.45
N ARG A 116 -11.98 7.02 -7.55
CA ARG A 116 -12.43 6.65 -6.21
C ARG A 116 -11.48 7.24 -5.17
N TRP A 117 -11.99 8.16 -4.37
CA TRP A 117 -11.32 8.85 -3.25
C TRP A 117 -12.40 9.12 -2.19
N HIS A 118 -12.14 8.87 -0.90
CA HIS A 118 -13.05 9.16 0.22
C HIS A 118 -14.35 8.35 0.11
N TYR A 119 -14.20 7.06 -0.09
CA TYR A 119 -15.30 6.13 -0.27
C TYR A 119 -15.13 4.90 0.62
N ILE A 120 -16.18 4.09 0.71
CA ILE A 120 -16.15 2.81 1.41
C ILE A 120 -16.21 1.67 0.40
N SER A 121 -15.42 0.63 0.65
CA SER A 121 -15.47 -0.65 -0.03
C SER A 121 -15.74 -1.75 1.00
N PHE A 122 -16.54 -2.73 0.62
CA PHE A 122 -16.79 -3.91 1.45
C PHE A 122 -16.87 -5.13 0.53
N LEU A 123 -16.41 -6.25 1.05
CA LEU A 123 -16.53 -7.54 0.39
C LEU A 123 -17.99 -8.00 0.43
N VAL A 124 -18.47 -8.56 -0.68
CA VAL A 124 -19.77 -9.23 -0.77
C VAL A 124 -19.53 -10.69 -1.11
N GLU A 125 -19.91 -11.59 -0.20
CA GLU A 125 -19.96 -13.03 -0.46
C GLU A 125 -21.31 -13.38 -1.09
N LYS A 126 -21.30 -14.32 -2.06
CA LYS A 126 -22.52 -14.86 -2.69
C LYS A 126 -22.85 -16.21 -2.11
#